data_AF-U5EL99-F1
#
_entry.id   AF-U5EL99-F1
#
_cell.length_a   1.000
_cell.length_b   1.000
_cell.length_c   1.000
_cell.angle_alpha   90.00
_cell.angle_beta   90.00
_cell.angle_gamma   90.00
#
_symmetry.space_group_name_H-M   'P 1'
#
loop_
_entity.id
_entity.type
_entity.pdbx_description
1 polymer ?
#
loop_
_entity_poly.entity_id
_entity_poly.type
_entity_poly.pdbx_seq_one_letter_code
_entity_poly.pdbx_strand_id
1 'polypeptide(L)'
;MLQIRKFGRKNLLIILLICGIYIFIDYFLISKDYTDAKEKIEIIEESIYSLANHGKCKMPNLPVDSPEMLSFLKDEPPIDCGNEDDDWVSCELSICTIKDNVIKEKGKITCDFTDILRKSDYNIKYGETTRSSHSYKLIASDFVRAKCWTNSGYSRWYGILIGIRDDSELKKRKNWNKEIVLNVLMIGFDSLSRNAFIRKLPKSYKYLTKYLKADVLEGYNIVGDGTPQALIPILTGFTELELPETRKRMKHSTYVNVYPMIWDEYEKYGFVTAYNEDVPSVGTFTYRLMGFNQQPTDHYMRTYYLAVESYISYYKRLCYGAQPRHKVFLDYTKQFMLKYSNQPRFVFSFHGELSHDSINLIGVADTDLSKW
;
A
#
# COMPACT_ATOMS: atom_id res chain seq x y z
N MET A 1 -49.36 -8.11 38.90
CA MET A 1 -48.21 -8.89 39.41
C MET A 1 -46.95 -8.29 38.82
N LEU A 2 -46.21 -7.46 39.59
CA LEU A 2 -44.76 -7.19 39.51
C LEU A 2 -44.46 -5.92 40.32
N GLN A 3 -44.06 -6.12 41.58
CA GLN A 3 -43.45 -5.09 42.42
C GLN A 3 -42.07 -4.74 41.84
N ILE A 4 -41.94 -3.54 41.28
CA ILE A 4 -40.62 -2.94 41.02
C ILE A 4 -40.06 -2.53 42.38
N ARG A 5 -39.19 -3.37 42.92
CA ARG A 5 -38.46 -3.13 44.18
C ARG A 5 -37.64 -1.83 44.06
N LYS A 6 -37.78 -0.95 45.06
CA LYS A 6 -36.90 0.21 45.31
C LYS A 6 -35.43 -0.22 45.20
N PHE A 7 -34.78 0.13 44.10
CA PHE A 7 -33.34 -0.01 43.93
C PHE A 7 -32.67 1.05 44.82
N GLY A 8 -32.37 0.66 46.07
CA GLY A 8 -31.83 1.59 47.07
C GLY A 8 -30.45 2.12 46.68
N ARG A 9 -30.12 3.36 47.07
CA ARG A 9 -28.79 3.99 46.90
C ARG A 9 -27.61 3.06 47.26
N LYS A 10 -27.81 2.16 48.22
CA LYS A 10 -26.83 1.10 48.59
C LYS A 10 -26.50 0.16 47.44
N ASN A 11 -27.47 -0.27 46.65
CA ASN A 11 -27.25 -1.18 45.52
C ASN A 11 -26.56 -0.48 44.36
N LEU A 12 -26.82 0.82 44.15
CA LEU A 12 -26.12 1.64 43.16
C LEU A 12 -24.64 1.83 43.53
N LEU A 13 -24.34 2.07 44.80
CA LEU A 13 -22.97 2.19 45.30
C LEU A 13 -22.20 0.87 45.16
N ILE A 14 -22.84 -0.27 45.41
CA ILE A 14 -22.22 -1.59 45.23
C ILE A 14 -21.92 -1.83 43.75
N ILE A 15 -22.83 -1.49 42.83
CA ILE A 15 -22.57 -1.62 41.39
C ILE A 15 -21.42 -0.71 40.95
N LEU A 16 -21.40 0.55 41.37
CA LEU A 16 -20.30 1.46 41.04
C LEU A 16 -18.95 0.98 41.59
N LEU A 17 -18.95 0.37 42.76
CA LEU A 17 -17.74 -0.21 43.36
C LEU A 17 -17.27 -1.46 42.60
N ILE A 18 -18.20 -2.33 42.18
CA ILE A 18 -17.89 -3.50 41.34
C ILE A 18 -17.39 -3.05 39.96
N CYS A 19 -18.01 -2.05 39.34
CA CYS A 19 -17.52 -1.47 38.09
C CYS A 19 -16.16 -0.81 38.26
N GLY A 20 -15.93 -0.09 39.37
CA GLY A 20 -14.63 0.52 39.68
C GLY A 20 -13.53 -0.52 39.92
N ILE A 21 -13.84 -1.61 40.64
CA ILE A 21 -12.94 -2.75 40.83
C ILE A 21 -12.68 -3.46 39.50
N TYR A 22 -13.71 -3.66 38.68
CA TYR A 22 -13.55 -4.26 37.36
C TYR A 22 -12.67 -3.40 36.46
N ILE A 23 -12.89 -2.08 36.39
CA ILE A 23 -12.03 -1.15 35.65
C ILE A 23 -10.61 -1.14 36.22
N PHE A 24 -10.45 -1.21 37.54
CA PHE A 24 -9.13 -1.26 38.17
C PHE A 24 -8.40 -2.57 37.88
N ILE A 25 -9.09 -3.70 37.95
CA ILE A 25 -8.56 -5.03 37.60
C ILE A 25 -8.25 -5.09 36.11
N ASP A 26 -9.14 -4.60 35.24
CA ASP A 26 -8.95 -4.53 33.80
C ASP A 26 -7.76 -3.62 33.47
N TYR A 27 -7.65 -2.45 34.10
CA TYR A 27 -6.49 -1.57 33.98
C TYR A 27 -5.20 -2.26 34.45
N PHE A 28 -5.20 -2.96 35.59
CA PHE A 28 -4.00 -3.63 36.11
C PHE A 28 -3.62 -4.88 35.30
N LEU A 29 -4.59 -5.68 34.87
CA LEU A 29 -4.37 -6.89 34.08
C LEU A 29 -4.01 -6.57 32.63
N ILE A 30 -4.63 -5.56 32.02
CA ILE A 30 -4.22 -5.05 30.69
C ILE A 30 -2.87 -4.31 30.79
N SER A 31 -2.58 -3.63 31.91
CA SER A 31 -1.24 -3.04 32.13
C SER A 31 -0.13 -4.09 32.23
N LYS A 32 -0.47 -5.36 32.48
CA LYS A 32 0.47 -6.49 32.43
C LYS A 32 0.77 -6.99 31.03
N ASP A 33 -0.02 -6.60 30.02
CA ASP A 33 0.28 -6.92 28.60
C ASP A 33 1.49 -6.11 28.07
N TYR A 34 2.00 -5.20 28.92
CA TYR A 34 3.24 -4.44 28.79
C TYR A 34 4.40 -5.16 29.51
N THR A 35 4.51 -6.49 29.40
CA THR A 35 5.80 -7.13 29.68
C THR A 35 6.87 -6.46 28.82
N ASP A 36 8.07 -6.28 29.40
CA ASP A 36 9.22 -5.72 28.69
C ASP A 36 9.41 -6.49 27.38
N ALA A 37 9.57 -5.80 26.25
CA ALA A 37 9.75 -6.47 24.96
C ALA A 37 10.90 -7.48 25.03
N LYS A 38 11.90 -7.18 25.85
CA LYS A 38 13.01 -8.07 26.17
C LYS A 38 12.56 -9.38 26.84
N GLU A 39 11.69 -9.32 27.86
CA GLU A 39 11.16 -10.51 28.53
C GLU A 39 10.33 -11.37 27.55
N LYS A 40 9.54 -10.74 26.67
CA LYS A 40 8.80 -11.47 25.63
C LYS A 40 9.75 -12.19 24.67
N ILE A 41 10.82 -11.53 24.24
CA ILE A 41 11.84 -12.13 23.37
C ILE A 41 12.51 -13.30 24.08
N GLU A 42 12.93 -13.13 25.34
CA GLU A 42 13.54 -14.20 26.15
C GLU A 42 12.62 -15.44 26.24
N ILE A 43 11.32 -15.25 26.49
CA ILE A 43 10.34 -16.36 26.51
C ILE A 43 10.20 -17.02 25.13
N ILE A 44 10.20 -16.24 24.04
CA ILE A 44 10.11 -16.77 22.68
C ILE A 44 11.36 -17.58 22.35
N GLU A 45 12.55 -17.07 22.67
CA GLU A 45 13.82 -17.78 22.48
C GLU A 45 13.84 -19.09 23.28
N GLU A 46 13.49 -19.07 24.56
CA GLU A 46 13.37 -20.28 25.38
C GLU A 46 12.38 -21.29 24.78
N SER A 47 11.25 -20.82 24.23
CA SER A 47 10.28 -21.66 23.55
C SER A 47 10.88 -22.30 22.29
N ILE A 48 11.58 -21.54 21.45
CA ILE A 48 12.22 -22.03 20.22
C ILE A 48 13.24 -23.14 20.53
N TYR A 49 14.04 -22.98 21.60
CA TYR A 49 15.02 -23.98 22.05
C TYR A 49 14.43 -25.11 22.91
N SER A 50 13.11 -25.10 23.16
CA SER A 50 12.48 -26.14 23.96
C SER A 50 12.38 -27.47 23.19
N LEU A 51 12.48 -28.59 23.93
CA LEU A 51 12.32 -29.94 23.37
C LEU A 51 11.00 -30.13 22.61
N ALA A 52 9.94 -29.41 22.98
CA ALA A 52 8.65 -29.46 22.31
C ALA A 52 8.71 -28.93 20.86
N ASN A 53 9.61 -27.97 20.58
CA ASN A 53 9.78 -27.35 19.28
C ASN A 53 10.95 -27.91 18.46
N HIS A 54 11.66 -28.92 18.97
CA HIS A 54 12.71 -29.64 18.22
C HIS A 54 12.17 -30.57 17.12
N GLY A 55 10.85 -30.73 17.02
CA GLY A 55 10.22 -31.49 15.95
C GLY A 55 10.42 -30.85 14.58
N LYS A 56 10.40 -31.66 13.51
CA LYS A 56 10.40 -31.13 12.15
C LYS A 56 9.11 -30.33 11.92
N CYS A 57 9.22 -29.05 11.58
CA CYS A 57 8.09 -28.28 11.05
C CYS A 57 7.66 -28.89 9.72
N LYS A 58 6.54 -29.61 9.71
CA LYS A 58 5.96 -30.19 8.49
C LYS A 58 4.81 -29.31 8.02
N MET A 59 5.03 -28.55 6.95
CA MET A 59 3.95 -27.81 6.31
C MET A 59 2.92 -28.79 5.72
N PRO A 60 1.62 -28.54 5.91
CA PRO A 60 0.59 -29.38 5.31
C PRO A 60 0.63 -29.22 3.78
N ASN A 61 0.58 -30.34 3.06
CA ASN A 61 0.39 -30.32 1.61
C ASN A 61 -1.10 -30.23 1.31
N LEU A 62 -1.58 -29.02 1.03
CA LEU A 62 -2.98 -28.75 0.75
C LEU A 62 -3.23 -28.76 -0.77
N PRO A 63 -4.18 -29.56 -1.29
CA PRO A 63 -4.50 -29.55 -2.71
C PRO A 63 -4.97 -28.17 -3.16
N VAL A 64 -4.52 -27.77 -4.35
CA VAL A 64 -4.98 -26.51 -4.96
C VAL A 64 -6.48 -26.64 -5.22
N ASP A 65 -6.97 -27.65 -5.91
CA ASP A 65 -8.37 -27.70 -6.33
C ASP A 65 -9.28 -28.50 -5.38
N SER A 66 -9.15 -28.29 -4.07
CA SER A 66 -10.00 -28.99 -3.10
C SER A 66 -11.49 -28.61 -3.30
N PRO A 67 -12.42 -29.58 -3.40
CA PRO A 67 -13.84 -29.30 -3.65
C PRO A 67 -14.46 -28.35 -2.63
N GLU A 68 -14.07 -28.46 -1.36
CA GLU A 68 -14.54 -27.59 -0.27
C GLU A 68 -14.14 -26.14 -0.53
N MET A 69 -12.89 -25.88 -0.90
CA MET A 69 -12.42 -24.53 -1.18
C MET A 69 -13.05 -23.95 -2.45
N LEU A 70 -13.18 -24.76 -3.49
CA LEU A 70 -13.79 -24.34 -4.76
C LEU A 70 -15.24 -23.86 -4.57
N SER A 71 -15.97 -24.39 -3.57
CA SER A 71 -17.35 -23.96 -3.28
C SER A 71 -17.48 -22.49 -2.84
N PHE A 72 -16.39 -21.87 -2.35
CA PHE A 72 -16.35 -20.46 -1.95
C PHE A 72 -15.86 -19.52 -3.05
N LEU A 73 -15.35 -20.09 -4.15
CA LEU A 73 -14.75 -19.33 -5.24
C LEU A 73 -15.76 -19.04 -6.35
N LYS A 74 -15.74 -17.81 -6.83
CA LYS A 74 -16.51 -17.35 -7.98
C LYS A 74 -15.71 -16.30 -8.73
N ASP A 75 -16.05 -16.12 -9.99
CA ASP A 75 -15.48 -15.06 -10.80
C ASP A 75 -16.24 -13.76 -10.62
N GLU A 76 -15.49 -12.66 -10.57
CA GLU A 76 -16.02 -11.30 -10.52
C GLU A 76 -15.87 -10.68 -11.91
N PRO A 77 -16.84 -9.86 -12.35
CA PRO A 77 -16.77 -9.22 -13.66
C PRO A 77 -15.60 -8.22 -13.71
N PRO A 78 -15.05 -7.95 -14.91
CA PRO A 78 -14.06 -6.90 -15.10
C PRO A 78 -14.56 -5.54 -14.61
N ILE A 79 -13.65 -4.72 -14.07
CA ILE A 79 -13.98 -3.37 -13.63
C ILE A 79 -14.14 -2.46 -14.86
N ASP A 80 -15.35 -1.93 -15.06
CA ASP A 80 -15.67 -0.96 -16.10
C ASP A 80 -15.72 0.47 -15.54
N CYS A 81 -14.74 1.29 -15.94
CA CYS A 81 -14.62 2.69 -15.52
C CYS A 81 -15.07 3.70 -16.57
N GLY A 82 -15.67 3.27 -17.69
CA GLY A 82 -16.05 4.15 -18.79
C GLY A 82 -14.99 4.24 -19.89
N ASN A 83 -15.04 5.32 -20.68
CA ASN A 83 -14.17 5.47 -21.83
C ASN A 83 -12.89 6.21 -21.45
N GLU A 84 -11.75 5.75 -21.95
CA GLU A 84 -10.45 6.40 -21.68
C GLU A 84 -10.45 7.90 -22.05
N ASP A 85 -11.25 8.29 -23.04
CA ASP A 85 -11.36 9.67 -23.52
C ASP A 85 -12.17 10.59 -22.60
N ASP A 86 -12.84 10.04 -21.59
CA ASP A 86 -13.48 10.82 -20.53
C ASP A 86 -12.44 11.55 -19.67
N ASP A 87 -11.20 11.02 -19.60
CA ASP A 87 -10.06 11.68 -18.97
C ASP A 87 -9.28 12.53 -19.97
N TRP A 88 -9.24 13.85 -19.73
CA TRP A 88 -8.71 14.82 -20.71
C TRP A 88 -7.18 14.87 -20.77
N VAL A 89 -6.52 14.43 -19.71
CA VAL A 89 -5.06 14.48 -19.57
C VAL A 89 -4.55 13.11 -19.20
N SER A 90 -3.44 12.71 -19.79
CA SER A 90 -2.65 11.54 -19.37
C SER A 90 -1.22 11.98 -19.05
N CYS A 91 -0.56 11.25 -18.16
CA CYS A 91 0.85 11.46 -17.87
C CYS A 91 1.65 10.21 -18.22
N GLU A 92 2.74 10.40 -18.94
CA GLU A 92 3.70 9.37 -19.27
C GLU A 92 5.09 9.80 -18.78
N LEU A 93 5.66 9.01 -17.88
CA LEU A 93 6.89 9.34 -17.17
C LEU A 93 6.75 10.70 -16.48
N SER A 94 7.54 11.69 -16.89
CA SER A 94 7.55 13.03 -16.29
C SER A 94 6.68 14.06 -17.03
N ILE A 95 5.93 13.68 -18.06
CA ILE A 95 5.19 14.63 -18.90
C ILE A 95 3.70 14.30 -18.88
N CYS A 96 2.91 15.28 -18.46
CA CYS A 96 1.46 15.25 -18.54
C CYS A 96 0.99 16.04 -19.76
N THR A 97 0.17 15.44 -20.62
CA THR A 97 -0.26 16.02 -21.89
C THR A 97 -1.78 15.97 -22.00
N ILE A 98 -2.38 17.06 -22.47
CA ILE A 98 -3.80 17.11 -22.83
C ILE A 98 -3.97 16.26 -24.09
N LYS A 99 -4.84 15.24 -24.05
CA LYS A 99 -4.94 14.26 -25.13
C LYS A 99 -5.44 14.91 -26.43
N ASP A 100 -4.78 14.59 -27.54
CA ASP A 100 -5.07 15.20 -28.84
C ASP A 100 -6.49 14.92 -29.34
N ASN A 101 -7.02 13.73 -29.08
CA ASN A 101 -8.40 13.37 -29.42
C ASN A 101 -9.42 14.21 -28.65
N VAL A 102 -9.16 14.51 -27.38
CA VAL A 102 -10.02 15.38 -26.57
C VAL A 102 -9.96 16.82 -27.06
N ILE A 103 -8.79 17.30 -27.51
CA ILE A 103 -8.65 18.61 -28.17
C ILE A 103 -9.42 18.65 -29.49
N LYS A 104 -9.35 17.58 -30.30
CA LYS A 104 -10.10 17.48 -31.57
C LYS A 104 -11.61 17.51 -31.35
N GLU A 105 -12.10 16.86 -30.30
CA GLU A 105 -13.53 16.79 -29.99
C GLU A 105 -14.05 18.08 -29.33
N LYS A 106 -13.32 18.60 -28.33
CA LYS A 106 -13.81 19.70 -27.46
C LYS A 106 -13.24 21.08 -27.82
N GLY A 107 -12.31 21.14 -28.77
CA GLY A 107 -11.60 22.35 -29.18
C GLY A 107 -10.44 22.71 -28.26
N LYS A 108 -10.07 24.00 -28.24
CA LYS A 108 -8.93 24.48 -27.45
C LYS A 108 -9.21 24.36 -25.94
N ILE A 109 -8.34 23.63 -25.24
CA ILE A 109 -8.40 23.38 -23.79
C ILE A 109 -7.25 24.09 -23.10
N THR A 110 -7.51 24.62 -21.91
CA THR A 110 -6.49 25.14 -21.00
C THR A 110 -6.64 24.45 -19.65
N CYS A 111 -5.51 24.11 -19.03
CA CYS A 111 -5.45 23.44 -17.76
C CYS A 111 -4.55 24.20 -16.77
N ASP A 112 -4.99 24.26 -15.52
CA ASP A 112 -4.17 24.62 -14.38
C ASP A 112 -3.66 23.32 -13.71
N PHE A 113 -2.34 23.13 -13.73
CA PHE A 113 -1.64 22.01 -13.12
C PHE A 113 -1.07 22.44 -11.77
N THR A 114 -1.54 21.84 -10.68
CA THR A 114 -1.05 22.12 -9.32
C THR A 114 -0.34 20.89 -8.75
N ASP A 115 0.93 21.01 -8.40
CA ASP A 115 1.67 19.90 -7.77
C ASP A 115 1.03 19.49 -6.44
N ILE A 116 1.04 18.18 -6.15
CA ILE A 116 0.55 17.62 -4.89
C ILE A 116 1.75 17.11 -4.10
N LEU A 117 2.08 17.76 -3.00
CA LEU A 117 3.28 17.50 -2.22
C LEU A 117 2.92 16.82 -0.90
N ARG A 118 3.81 15.95 -0.43
CA ARG A 118 3.72 15.37 0.91
C ARG A 118 3.93 16.48 1.97
N LYS A 119 3.05 16.54 2.97
CA LYS A 119 3.26 17.32 4.21
C LYS A 119 3.62 16.39 5.37
N SER A 120 2.92 15.27 5.49
CA SER A 120 3.23 14.16 6.38
C SER A 120 2.57 12.89 5.82
N ASP A 121 2.68 11.77 6.53
CA ASP A 121 1.95 10.54 6.19
C ASP A 121 0.42 10.63 6.34
N TYR A 122 -0.09 11.76 6.81
CA TYR A 122 -1.54 11.96 7.02
C TYR A 122 -2.08 13.16 6.27
N ASN A 123 -1.21 13.98 5.68
CA ASN A 123 -1.61 15.24 5.06
C ASN A 123 -0.81 15.51 3.78
N ILE A 124 -1.51 16.06 2.81
CA ILE A 124 -0.91 16.65 1.61
C ILE A 124 -0.87 18.18 1.71
N LYS A 125 -0.13 18.82 0.82
CA LYS A 125 -0.19 20.25 0.54
C LYS A 125 -0.13 20.48 -0.97
N TYR A 126 -0.77 21.54 -1.44
CA TYR A 126 -0.67 21.94 -2.84
C TYR A 126 0.53 22.86 -3.06
N GLY A 127 1.28 22.61 -4.12
CA GLY A 127 2.42 23.41 -4.55
C GLY A 127 2.01 24.54 -5.51
N GLU A 128 2.95 24.92 -6.37
CA GLU A 128 2.72 25.94 -7.39
C GLU A 128 1.72 25.45 -8.45
N THR A 129 1.04 26.41 -9.08
CA THR A 129 0.11 26.14 -10.17
C THR A 129 0.65 26.70 -11.46
N THR A 130 0.81 25.84 -12.45
CA THR A 130 1.26 26.20 -13.80
C THR A 130 0.10 26.05 -14.79
N ARG A 131 -0.18 27.11 -15.54
CA ARG A 131 -1.17 27.08 -16.60
C ARG A 131 -0.54 26.63 -17.91
N SER A 132 -1.15 25.68 -18.59
CA SER A 132 -0.72 25.22 -19.91
C SER A 132 -1.93 24.84 -20.77
N SER A 133 -1.79 25.03 -22.09
CA SER A 133 -2.77 24.59 -23.08
C SER A 133 -2.30 23.36 -23.86
N HIS A 134 -1.22 22.71 -23.43
CA HIS A 134 -0.72 21.51 -24.12
C HIS A 134 -0.15 20.47 -23.15
N SER A 135 0.95 20.79 -22.45
CA SER A 135 1.61 19.85 -21.56
C SER A 135 2.20 20.50 -20.30
N TYR A 136 2.48 19.67 -19.31
CA TYR A 136 3.08 20.03 -18.02
C TYR A 136 4.17 19.00 -17.67
N LYS A 137 5.31 19.48 -17.15
CA LYS A 137 6.42 18.61 -16.74
C LYS A 137 6.42 18.46 -15.22
N LEU A 138 6.36 17.23 -14.74
CA LEU A 138 6.47 16.86 -13.34
C LEU A 138 7.90 17.10 -12.86
N ILE A 139 8.11 18.07 -11.97
CA ILE A 139 9.42 18.39 -11.37
C ILE A 139 9.35 18.28 -9.84
N ALA A 140 8.38 18.95 -9.21
CA ALA A 140 8.29 19.02 -7.75
C ALA A 140 7.62 17.80 -7.13
N SER A 141 6.78 17.09 -7.89
CA SER A 141 6.03 15.91 -7.41
C SER A 141 5.79 14.91 -8.53
N ASP A 142 5.63 13.66 -8.13
CA ASP A 142 5.12 12.56 -8.97
C ASP A 142 3.62 12.73 -9.27
N PHE A 143 2.95 13.61 -8.53
CA PHE A 143 1.49 13.74 -8.52
C PHE A 143 1.06 15.17 -8.79
N VAL A 144 0.11 15.34 -9.70
CA VAL A 144 -0.40 16.66 -10.10
C VAL A 144 -1.91 16.65 -10.16
N ARG A 145 -2.53 17.74 -9.71
CA ARG A 145 -3.94 18.01 -9.91
C ARG A 145 -4.11 18.85 -11.16
N ALA A 146 -4.92 18.40 -12.10
CA ALA A 146 -5.28 19.14 -13.30
C ALA A 146 -6.72 19.64 -13.22
N LYS A 147 -6.91 20.94 -13.43
CA LYS A 147 -8.22 21.58 -13.62
C LYS A 147 -8.26 22.14 -15.03
N CYS A 148 -9.06 21.54 -15.91
CA CYS A 148 -9.12 21.89 -17.31
C CYS A 148 -10.47 22.49 -17.69
N TRP A 149 -10.47 23.39 -18.68
CA TRP A 149 -11.69 23.95 -19.26
C TRP A 149 -11.47 24.28 -20.75
N THR A 150 -12.57 24.24 -21.51
CA THR A 150 -12.58 24.73 -22.89
C THR A 150 -12.57 26.25 -22.91
N ASN A 151 -12.07 26.87 -23.98
CA ASN A 151 -12.07 28.35 -24.11
C ASN A 151 -13.46 28.99 -23.97
N SER A 152 -14.52 28.27 -24.35
CA SER A 152 -15.91 28.73 -24.17
C SER A 152 -16.39 28.66 -22.72
N GLY A 153 -15.67 27.94 -21.85
CA GLY A 153 -15.97 27.78 -20.43
C GLY A 153 -17.07 26.77 -20.11
N TYR A 154 -17.75 26.21 -21.13
CA TYR A 154 -18.90 25.31 -20.96
C TYR A 154 -18.52 23.93 -20.42
N SER A 155 -17.36 23.41 -20.81
CA SER A 155 -16.91 22.07 -20.39
C SER A 155 -15.71 22.21 -19.47
N ARG A 156 -15.74 21.44 -18.38
CA ARG A 156 -14.67 21.39 -17.38
C ARG A 156 -14.33 19.96 -17.06
N TRP A 157 -13.07 19.70 -16.75
CA TRP A 157 -12.60 18.41 -16.26
C TRP A 157 -11.65 18.61 -15.09
N TYR A 158 -11.66 17.63 -14.19
CA TYR A 158 -10.84 17.59 -13.00
C TYR A 158 -10.25 16.20 -12.88
N GLY A 159 -8.94 16.11 -12.64
CA GLY A 159 -8.28 14.85 -12.37
C GLY A 159 -7.04 15.03 -11.51
N ILE A 160 -6.72 13.99 -10.73
CA ILE A 160 -5.43 13.84 -10.07
C ILE A 160 -4.67 12.76 -10.82
N LEU A 161 -3.46 13.08 -11.24
CA LEU A 161 -2.68 12.27 -12.17
C LEU A 161 -1.40 11.79 -11.49
N ILE A 162 -0.91 10.65 -11.95
CA ILE A 162 0.35 10.03 -11.53
C ILE A 162 1.35 10.06 -12.68
N GLY A 163 2.61 10.28 -12.35
CA GLY A 163 3.76 10.08 -13.22
C GLY A 163 5.01 9.99 -12.34
N ILE A 164 6.19 10.04 -12.95
CA ILE A 164 7.47 10.03 -12.22
C ILE A 164 8.19 11.33 -12.49
N ARG A 165 8.37 12.15 -11.46
CA ARG A 165 8.98 13.47 -11.57
C ARG A 165 10.38 13.40 -12.14
N ASP A 166 10.77 14.45 -12.85
CA ASP A 166 12.11 14.58 -13.38
C ASP A 166 13.05 15.20 -12.33
N ASP A 167 13.73 14.35 -11.58
CA ASP A 167 14.65 14.76 -10.52
C ASP A 167 16.10 14.69 -11.01
N SER A 168 16.76 15.85 -11.13
CA SER A 168 18.15 15.92 -11.59
C SER A 168 19.16 15.36 -10.60
N GLU A 169 18.86 15.39 -9.30
CA GLU A 169 19.76 14.89 -8.27
C GLU A 169 19.74 13.37 -8.22
N LEU A 170 18.54 12.77 -8.33
CA LEU A 170 18.43 11.30 -8.44
C LEU A 170 19.17 10.76 -9.66
N LYS A 171 19.10 11.44 -10.81
CA LYS A 171 19.85 11.07 -12.03
C LYS A 171 21.37 11.11 -11.88
N LYS A 172 21.88 11.92 -10.94
CA LYS A 172 23.32 12.07 -10.70
C LYS A 172 23.87 11.04 -9.70
N ARG A 173 23.03 10.24 -9.03
CA ARG A 173 23.50 9.15 -8.16
C ARG A 173 24.32 8.14 -8.97
N LYS A 174 25.63 8.19 -8.81
CA LYS A 174 26.62 7.31 -9.47
C LYS A 174 27.38 6.40 -8.50
N ASN A 175 26.87 6.26 -7.28
CA ASN A 175 27.55 5.48 -6.24
C ASN A 175 27.29 3.97 -6.36
N TRP A 176 27.41 3.41 -7.57
CA TRP A 176 27.13 2.00 -7.85
C TRP A 176 28.16 1.40 -8.81
N ASN A 177 28.60 0.18 -8.51
CA ASN A 177 29.52 -0.56 -9.37
C ASN A 177 28.76 -1.15 -10.56
N LYS A 178 29.04 -0.66 -11.77
CA LYS A 178 28.34 -1.08 -13.01
C LYS A 178 28.52 -2.54 -13.40
N GLU A 179 29.49 -3.25 -12.83
CA GLU A 179 29.86 -4.59 -13.30
C GLU A 179 28.78 -5.64 -13.00
N ILE A 180 28.01 -5.51 -11.90
CA ILE A 180 26.93 -6.44 -11.55
C ILE A 180 25.85 -5.72 -10.73
N VAL A 181 24.89 -5.05 -11.39
CA VAL A 181 23.75 -4.44 -10.70
C VAL A 181 22.44 -5.01 -11.22
N LEU A 182 21.69 -5.65 -10.33
CA LEU A 182 20.34 -6.10 -10.58
C LEU A 182 19.35 -5.09 -9.98
N ASN A 183 18.32 -4.77 -10.76
CA ASN A 183 17.18 -3.99 -10.26
C ASN A 183 16.25 -4.92 -9.48
N VAL A 184 15.59 -4.38 -8.47
CA VAL A 184 14.70 -5.14 -7.61
C VAL A 184 13.29 -4.58 -7.71
N LEU A 185 12.35 -5.44 -8.11
CA LEU A 185 10.94 -5.16 -8.09
C LEU A 185 10.27 -6.21 -7.20
N MET A 186 9.69 -5.74 -6.11
CA MET A 186 8.88 -6.55 -5.20
C MET A 186 7.43 -6.11 -5.36
N ILE A 187 6.58 -7.03 -5.80
CA ILE A 187 5.12 -6.82 -5.86
C ILE A 187 4.43 -7.83 -4.93
N GLY A 188 3.55 -7.33 -4.07
CA GLY A 188 2.79 -8.14 -3.13
C GLY A 188 1.30 -7.83 -3.19
N PHE A 189 0.49 -8.84 -2.90
CA PHE A 189 -0.96 -8.72 -2.72
C PHE A 189 -1.30 -9.08 -1.28
N ASP A 190 -2.04 -8.20 -0.60
CA ASP A 190 -2.42 -8.41 0.79
C ASP A 190 -3.38 -9.60 0.93
N SER A 191 -3.36 -10.28 2.07
CA SER A 191 -4.27 -11.38 2.42
C SER A 191 -4.34 -12.53 1.41
N LEU A 192 -3.29 -12.76 0.60
CA LEU A 192 -3.30 -13.76 -0.47
C LEU A 192 -2.33 -14.92 -0.20
N SER A 193 -2.87 -16.14 -0.11
CA SER A 193 -2.05 -17.36 -0.01
C SER A 193 -1.55 -17.84 -1.38
N ARG A 194 -0.49 -18.66 -1.40
CA ARG A 194 0.02 -19.31 -2.63
C ARG A 194 -1.08 -20.03 -3.41
N ASN A 195 -1.89 -20.86 -2.75
CA ASN A 195 -2.94 -21.60 -3.42
C ASN A 195 -4.06 -20.67 -3.93
N ALA A 196 -4.36 -19.58 -3.22
CA ALA A 196 -5.30 -18.58 -3.72
C ALA A 196 -4.76 -17.85 -4.96
N PHE A 197 -3.48 -17.49 -4.98
CA PHE A 197 -2.82 -16.90 -6.15
C PHE A 197 -2.94 -17.83 -7.37
N ILE A 198 -2.64 -19.12 -7.21
CA ILE A 198 -2.74 -20.10 -8.31
C ILE A 198 -4.16 -20.18 -8.87
N ARG A 199 -5.19 -20.16 -8.00
CA ARG A 199 -6.60 -20.28 -8.41
C ARG A 199 -7.16 -19.01 -9.04
N LYS A 200 -6.86 -17.84 -8.46
CA LYS A 200 -7.48 -16.57 -8.82
C LYS A 200 -6.66 -15.74 -9.80
N LEU A 201 -5.37 -16.00 -9.91
CA LEU A 201 -4.46 -15.37 -10.88
C LEU A 201 -3.78 -16.42 -11.79
N PRO A 202 -4.53 -17.35 -12.42
CA PRO A 202 -3.95 -18.46 -13.16
C PRO A 202 -3.17 -18.03 -14.41
N LYS A 203 -3.57 -16.95 -15.09
CA LYS A 203 -2.82 -16.42 -16.25
C LYS A 203 -1.48 -15.87 -15.80
N SER A 204 -1.49 -15.09 -14.72
CA SER A 204 -0.29 -14.50 -14.11
C SER A 204 0.66 -15.59 -13.60
N TYR A 205 0.13 -16.60 -12.89
CA TYR A 205 0.93 -17.75 -12.43
C TYR A 205 1.54 -18.53 -13.59
N LYS A 206 0.77 -18.78 -14.66
CA LYS A 206 1.28 -19.41 -15.88
C LYS A 206 2.35 -18.55 -16.55
N TYR A 207 2.19 -17.23 -16.56
CA TYR A 207 3.19 -16.31 -17.12
C TYR A 207 4.52 -16.41 -16.37
N LEU A 208 4.48 -16.30 -15.04
CA LEU A 208 5.64 -16.40 -14.14
C LEU A 208 6.37 -17.73 -14.33
N THR A 209 5.64 -18.85 -14.28
CA THR A 209 6.26 -20.19 -14.28
C THR A 209 6.68 -20.67 -15.66
N LYS A 210 5.90 -20.40 -16.72
CA LYS A 210 6.18 -20.93 -18.07
C LYS A 210 7.05 -20.02 -18.92
N TYR A 211 6.92 -18.70 -18.77
CA TYR A 211 7.60 -17.74 -19.65
C TYR A 211 8.80 -17.10 -18.96
N LEU A 212 8.60 -16.58 -17.74
CA LEU A 212 9.71 -16.02 -16.94
C LEU A 212 10.56 -17.10 -16.28
N LYS A 213 10.07 -18.34 -16.20
CA LYS A 213 10.72 -19.48 -15.54
C LYS A 213 11.07 -19.16 -14.08
N ALA A 214 10.18 -18.45 -13.39
CA ALA A 214 10.36 -18.08 -12.01
C ALA A 214 10.34 -19.31 -11.09
N ASP A 215 11.21 -19.31 -10.09
CA ASP A 215 11.19 -20.29 -9.00
C ASP A 215 10.01 -20.02 -8.06
N VAL A 216 9.23 -21.07 -7.77
CA VAL A 216 8.11 -20.99 -6.83
C VAL A 216 8.55 -21.53 -5.48
N LEU A 217 8.72 -20.63 -4.52
CA LEU A 217 8.97 -21.00 -3.13
C LEU A 217 7.66 -21.49 -2.50
N GLU A 218 7.63 -22.75 -2.08
CA GLU A 218 6.40 -23.40 -1.59
C GLU A 218 6.21 -23.28 -0.07
N GLY A 219 7.27 -22.91 0.65
CA GLY A 219 7.29 -22.83 2.11
C GLY A 219 7.58 -21.44 2.61
N TYR A 220 6.53 -20.68 2.95
CA TYR A 220 6.64 -19.40 3.62
C TYR A 220 5.57 -19.30 4.72
N ASN A 221 5.96 -18.80 5.90
CA ASN A 221 5.07 -18.48 7.00
C ASN A 221 5.38 -17.06 7.48
N ILE A 222 4.33 -16.35 7.90
CA ILE A 222 4.45 -15.06 8.59
C ILE A 222 4.92 -15.28 10.03
N VAL A 223 5.62 -14.30 10.61
CA VAL A 223 6.14 -14.35 11.99
C VAL A 223 5.26 -13.63 13.00
N GLY A 224 4.03 -13.32 12.61
CA GLY A 224 3.02 -12.73 13.50
C GLY A 224 1.72 -12.46 12.76
N ASP A 225 0.73 -11.92 13.47
CA ASP A 225 -0.60 -11.69 12.93
C ASP A 225 -0.72 -10.32 12.25
N GLY A 226 -1.11 -10.33 10.97
CA GLY A 226 -1.39 -9.13 10.18
C GLY A 226 -0.24 -8.63 9.29
N THR A 227 -0.56 -7.65 8.46
CA THR A 227 0.32 -7.10 7.42
C THR A 227 1.63 -6.51 7.98
N PRO A 228 1.66 -5.72 9.07
CA PRO A 228 2.92 -5.22 9.63
C PRO A 228 3.85 -6.34 10.07
N GLN A 229 3.33 -7.35 10.75
CA GLN A 229 4.09 -8.49 11.26
C GLN A 229 4.57 -9.41 10.13
N ALA A 230 3.93 -9.39 8.97
CA ALA A 230 4.39 -10.08 7.76
C ALA A 230 5.47 -9.26 7.02
N LEU A 231 5.29 -7.94 6.88
CA LEU A 231 6.15 -7.10 6.04
C LEU A 231 7.37 -6.54 6.77
N ILE A 232 7.28 -6.18 8.05
CA ILE A 232 8.42 -5.66 8.83
C ILE A 232 9.63 -6.62 8.77
N PRO A 233 9.48 -7.94 8.98
CA PRO A 233 10.61 -8.86 8.90
C PRO A 233 11.17 -9.00 7.48
N ILE A 234 10.30 -9.00 6.46
CA ILE A 234 10.74 -9.02 5.04
C ILE A 234 11.59 -7.78 4.74
N LEU A 235 11.20 -6.62 5.28
CA LEU A 235 11.78 -5.33 4.94
C LEU A 235 12.89 -4.88 5.88
N THR A 236 13.07 -5.50 7.04
CA THR A 236 14.07 -5.08 8.04
C THR A 236 14.97 -6.22 8.52
N GLY A 237 14.56 -7.48 8.35
CA GLY A 237 15.20 -8.64 8.96
C GLY A 237 14.88 -8.83 10.45
N PHE A 238 14.03 -7.98 11.04
CA PHE A 238 13.65 -8.04 12.46
C PHE A 238 12.13 -8.19 12.63
N THR A 239 11.70 -8.76 13.75
CA THR A 239 10.30 -8.73 14.17
C THR A 239 9.93 -7.35 14.75
N GLU A 240 8.62 -7.04 14.82
CA GLU A 240 8.16 -5.81 15.46
C GLU A 240 8.59 -5.70 16.93
N LEU A 241 8.77 -6.83 17.63
CA LEU A 241 9.19 -6.86 19.03
C LEU A 241 10.66 -6.48 19.24
N GLU A 242 11.52 -6.74 18.25
CA GLU A 242 12.95 -6.43 18.30
C GLU A 242 13.25 -4.97 17.92
N LEU A 243 12.27 -4.28 17.33
CA LEU A 243 12.42 -2.91 16.85
C LEU A 243 11.90 -1.89 17.88
N PRO A 244 12.32 -0.61 17.78
CA PRO A 244 11.80 0.43 18.64
C PRO A 244 10.27 0.56 18.57
N GLU A 245 9.63 0.95 19.66
CA GLU A 245 8.18 1.09 19.72
C GLU A 245 7.67 2.20 18.78
N THR A 246 6.84 1.83 17.80
CA THR A 246 6.23 2.77 16.84
C THR A 246 4.70 2.68 16.78
N ARG A 247 4.04 1.90 17.65
CA ARG A 247 2.57 1.79 17.67
C ARG A 247 1.95 3.03 18.28
N LYS A 248 0.89 3.56 17.66
CA LYS A 248 0.21 4.80 18.11
C LYS A 248 -0.36 4.71 19.53
N ARG A 249 -0.78 3.50 19.94
CA ARG A 249 -1.43 3.26 21.23
C ARG A 249 -0.44 3.19 22.40
N MET A 250 0.86 3.16 22.13
CA MET A 250 1.90 2.93 23.13
C MET A 250 2.54 4.25 23.56
N LYS A 251 2.86 4.37 24.85
CA LYS A 251 3.57 5.54 25.39
C LYS A 251 5.01 5.56 24.87
N HIS A 252 5.58 6.76 24.71
CA HIS A 252 6.95 6.96 24.22
C HIS A 252 7.23 6.35 22.84
N SER A 253 6.18 6.17 22.04
CA SER A 253 6.26 5.71 20.66
C SER A 253 6.92 6.74 19.74
N THR A 254 7.63 6.27 18.72
CA THR A 254 8.30 7.11 17.71
C THR A 254 7.82 6.77 16.29
N TYR A 255 8.33 7.48 15.29
CA TYR A 255 8.02 7.23 13.88
C TYR A 255 8.79 6.04 13.32
N VAL A 256 8.21 5.40 12.30
CA VAL A 256 8.75 4.19 11.64
C VAL A 256 10.12 4.43 10.97
N ASN A 257 10.53 5.70 10.79
CA ASN A 257 11.86 6.06 10.27
C ASN A 257 13.04 5.50 11.08
N VAL A 258 12.81 4.99 12.30
CA VAL A 258 13.86 4.35 13.12
C VAL A 258 14.14 2.90 12.73
N TYR A 259 13.32 2.30 11.87
CA TYR A 259 13.50 0.91 11.43
C TYR A 259 14.62 0.84 10.38
N PRO A 260 15.45 -0.22 10.40
CA PRO A 260 16.51 -0.43 9.41
C PRO A 260 15.88 -0.99 8.12
N MET A 261 15.20 -0.14 7.36
CA MET A 261 14.46 -0.59 6.19
C MET A 261 15.42 -0.94 5.04
N ILE A 262 15.12 -2.01 4.32
CA ILE A 262 15.96 -2.52 3.23
C ILE A 262 16.15 -1.49 2.11
N TRP A 263 15.16 -0.62 1.89
CA TRP A 263 15.29 0.47 0.92
C TRP A 263 16.31 1.53 1.34
N ASP A 264 16.56 1.74 2.63
CA ASP A 264 17.61 2.65 3.11
C ASP A 264 18.99 2.11 2.72
N GLU A 265 19.16 0.79 2.77
CA GLU A 265 20.39 0.13 2.31
C GLU A 265 20.56 0.25 0.80
N TYR A 266 19.51 0.00 0.01
CA TYR A 266 19.54 0.22 -1.44
C TYR A 266 19.86 1.68 -1.80
N GLU A 267 19.25 2.65 -1.11
CA GLU A 267 19.55 4.08 -1.32
C GLU A 267 21.04 4.38 -1.07
N LYS A 268 21.60 3.85 0.02
CA LYS A 268 23.03 4.01 0.37
C LYS A 268 23.96 3.50 -0.73
N TYR A 269 23.58 2.42 -1.41
CA TYR A 269 24.28 1.88 -2.59
C TYR A 269 23.89 2.57 -3.92
N GLY A 270 23.24 3.73 -3.85
CA GLY A 270 22.95 4.58 -4.99
C GLY A 270 21.74 4.18 -5.82
N PHE A 271 20.89 3.27 -5.33
CA PHE A 271 19.64 2.93 -5.99
C PHE A 271 18.65 4.09 -5.88
N VAL A 272 17.78 4.22 -6.89
CA VAL A 272 16.55 5.00 -6.76
C VAL A 272 15.49 4.10 -6.14
N THR A 273 14.78 4.59 -5.12
CA THR A 273 13.88 3.79 -4.30
C THR A 273 12.42 4.22 -4.44
N ALA A 274 11.50 3.26 -4.38
CA ALA A 274 10.07 3.54 -4.36
C ALA A 274 9.31 2.63 -3.39
N TYR A 275 8.32 3.19 -2.70
CA TYR A 275 7.35 2.43 -1.90
C TYR A 275 5.94 2.82 -2.30
N ASN A 276 5.17 1.83 -2.75
CA ASN A 276 3.83 2.00 -3.28
C ASN A 276 2.86 1.15 -2.48
N GLU A 277 1.88 1.78 -1.87
CA GLU A 277 0.81 1.11 -1.13
C GLU A 277 -0.49 1.86 -1.35
N ASP A 278 -1.55 1.11 -1.66
CA ASP A 278 -2.90 1.63 -1.79
C ASP A 278 -3.69 1.52 -0.47
N VAL A 279 -5.00 1.81 -0.50
CA VAL A 279 -5.88 1.77 0.69
C VAL A 279 -5.31 2.57 1.89
N PRO A 280 -5.14 3.91 1.76
CA PRO A 280 -4.38 4.71 2.72
C PRO A 280 -4.97 4.73 4.14
N SER A 281 -6.24 4.36 4.30
CA SER A 281 -6.97 4.27 5.57
C SER A 281 -6.53 3.11 6.46
N VAL A 282 -6.00 2.03 5.88
CA VAL A 282 -5.50 0.84 6.60
C VAL A 282 -4.06 0.47 6.21
N GLY A 283 -3.28 1.43 5.71
CA GLY A 283 -1.91 1.18 5.25
C GLY A 283 -0.98 0.61 6.33
N THR A 284 -0.05 -0.26 5.92
CA THR A 284 0.79 -1.12 6.77
C THR A 284 1.44 -0.34 7.91
N PHE A 285 2.13 0.76 7.56
CA PHE A 285 2.91 1.54 8.53
C PHE A 285 2.14 2.72 9.12
N THR A 286 0.88 2.92 8.74
CA THR A 286 0.14 4.16 9.07
C THR A 286 -1.17 3.92 9.79
N TYR A 287 -1.70 2.69 9.77
CA TYR A 287 -2.90 2.34 10.52
C TYR A 287 -2.60 2.21 12.02
N ARG A 288 -1.82 1.18 12.39
CA ARG A 288 -1.43 0.87 13.79
C ARG A 288 -0.16 1.59 14.24
N LEU A 289 0.75 1.89 13.32
CA LEU A 289 2.04 2.53 13.61
C LEU A 289 1.97 4.03 13.34
N MET A 290 2.91 4.80 13.90
CA MET A 290 2.98 6.26 13.82
C MET A 290 3.15 6.80 12.39
N GLY A 291 3.43 5.93 11.41
CA GLY A 291 3.82 6.33 10.06
C GLY A 291 5.25 6.83 10.00
N PHE A 292 5.61 7.36 8.86
CA PHE A 292 6.86 8.02 8.61
C PHE A 292 6.71 9.54 8.83
N ASN A 293 7.65 10.15 9.54
CA ASN A 293 7.82 11.59 9.62
C ASN A 293 8.50 12.12 8.36
N GLN A 294 9.69 11.58 8.04
CA GLN A 294 10.39 11.83 6.78
C GLN A 294 9.91 10.86 5.70
N GLN A 295 9.95 11.26 4.43
CA GLN A 295 9.54 10.36 3.34
C GLN A 295 10.48 9.13 3.29
N PRO A 296 9.96 7.90 3.24
CA PRO A 296 10.77 6.69 3.40
C PRO A 296 11.60 6.32 2.17
N THR A 297 11.24 6.80 0.99
CA THR A 297 11.87 6.46 -0.29
C THR A 297 11.85 7.67 -1.23
N ASP A 298 12.59 7.62 -2.35
CA ASP A 298 12.63 8.73 -3.31
C ASP A 298 11.25 9.03 -3.94
N HIS A 299 10.48 7.96 -4.18
CA HIS A 299 9.13 7.99 -4.74
C HIS A 299 8.14 7.28 -3.82
N TYR A 300 7.12 8.00 -3.35
CA TYR A 300 6.20 7.49 -2.33
C TYR A 300 4.73 7.70 -2.70
N MET A 301 4.07 6.61 -3.13
CA MET A 301 2.73 6.65 -3.73
C MET A 301 1.62 7.05 -2.76
N ARG A 302 1.85 6.99 -1.46
CA ARG A 302 0.86 7.38 -0.44
C ARG A 302 0.29 8.78 -0.66
N THR A 303 1.10 9.72 -1.13
CA THR A 303 0.68 11.11 -1.41
C THR A 303 -0.46 11.16 -2.44
N TYR A 304 -0.40 10.31 -3.48
CA TYR A 304 -1.48 10.17 -4.45
C TYR A 304 -2.76 9.67 -3.80
N TYR A 305 -2.66 8.58 -3.03
CA TYR A 305 -3.83 7.96 -2.42
C TYR A 305 -4.54 8.86 -1.41
N LEU A 306 -3.79 9.64 -0.62
CA LEU A 306 -4.37 10.67 0.25
C LEU A 306 -5.07 11.78 -0.56
N ALA A 307 -4.54 12.13 -1.73
CA ALA A 307 -5.12 13.18 -2.56
C ALA A 307 -6.42 12.76 -3.24
N VAL A 308 -6.56 11.49 -3.61
CA VAL A 308 -7.77 10.96 -4.24
C VAL A 308 -8.84 10.51 -3.25
N GLU A 309 -8.49 10.31 -1.97
CA GLU A 309 -9.40 9.73 -0.96
C GLU A 309 -10.76 10.43 -0.90
N SER A 310 -10.78 11.77 -0.86
CA SER A 310 -12.02 12.56 -0.83
C SER A 310 -12.79 12.58 -2.15
N TYR A 311 -12.25 12.00 -3.22
CA TYR A 311 -12.83 12.02 -4.57
C TYR A 311 -13.29 10.65 -5.05
N ILE A 312 -12.82 9.55 -4.45
CA ILE A 312 -13.15 8.18 -4.89
C ILE A 312 -14.67 7.95 -4.90
N SER A 313 -15.42 8.53 -3.96
CA SER A 313 -16.88 8.39 -3.89
C SER A 313 -17.64 9.01 -5.07
N TYR A 314 -17.01 9.86 -5.87
CA TYR A 314 -17.63 10.43 -7.08
C TYR A 314 -17.54 9.51 -8.30
N TYR A 315 -16.72 8.46 -8.23
CA TYR A 315 -16.51 7.53 -9.33
C TYR A 315 -17.20 6.19 -9.07
N LYS A 316 -17.34 5.38 -10.12
CA LYS A 316 -17.78 3.99 -9.99
C LYS A 316 -16.86 3.24 -9.01
N ARG A 317 -17.40 2.22 -8.34
CA ARG A 317 -16.65 1.37 -7.41
C ARG A 317 -15.36 0.85 -8.08
N LEU A 318 -14.22 0.97 -7.38
CA LEU A 318 -12.86 0.61 -7.85
C LEU A 318 -12.29 1.47 -9.00
N CYS A 319 -12.96 2.54 -9.40
CA CYS A 319 -12.49 3.45 -10.43
C CYS A 319 -11.96 4.76 -9.84
N TYR A 320 -11.05 5.39 -10.58
CA TYR A 320 -10.73 6.80 -10.46
C TYR A 320 -10.58 7.37 -11.86
N GLY A 321 -11.40 8.35 -12.22
CA GLY A 321 -11.56 8.74 -13.62
C GLY A 321 -12.06 7.56 -14.46
N ALA A 322 -11.50 7.43 -15.66
CA ALA A 322 -11.81 6.36 -16.61
C ALA A 322 -10.98 5.08 -16.38
N GLN A 323 -10.22 4.98 -15.28
CA GLN A 323 -9.30 3.87 -15.04
C GLN A 323 -9.60 3.10 -13.74
N PRO A 324 -9.50 1.75 -13.77
CA PRO A 324 -9.48 0.95 -12.56
C PRO A 324 -8.27 1.31 -11.68
N ARG A 325 -8.48 1.47 -10.37
CA ARG A 325 -7.44 1.92 -9.43
C ARG A 325 -6.27 0.92 -9.30
N HIS A 326 -6.51 -0.39 -9.47
CA HIS A 326 -5.42 -1.38 -9.51
C HIS A 326 -4.52 -1.21 -10.74
N LYS A 327 -5.05 -0.75 -11.87
CA LYS A 327 -4.24 -0.43 -13.05
C LYS A 327 -3.41 0.82 -12.83
N VAL A 328 -3.96 1.83 -12.15
CA VAL A 328 -3.19 3.03 -11.75
C VAL A 328 -2.01 2.66 -10.85
N PHE A 329 -2.23 1.75 -9.89
CA PHE A 329 -1.17 1.19 -9.03
C PHE A 329 -0.05 0.49 -9.82
N LEU A 330 -0.43 -0.43 -10.72
CA LEU A 330 0.51 -1.16 -11.56
C LEU A 330 1.25 -0.21 -12.50
N ASP A 331 0.55 0.74 -13.11
CA ASP A 331 1.13 1.68 -14.07
C ASP A 331 2.15 2.60 -13.40
N TYR A 332 1.87 3.12 -12.20
CA TYR A 332 2.85 3.90 -11.44
C TYR A 332 4.16 3.13 -11.22
N THR A 333 4.04 1.86 -10.81
CA THR A 333 5.19 0.97 -10.60
C THR A 333 5.96 0.72 -11.90
N LYS A 334 5.27 0.55 -13.02
CA LYS A 334 5.89 0.40 -14.35
C LYS A 334 6.58 1.68 -14.82
N GLN A 335 5.93 2.82 -14.69
CA GLN A 335 6.51 4.11 -15.05
C GLN A 335 7.79 4.37 -14.26
N PHE A 336 7.83 4.03 -12.96
CA PHE A 336 9.05 4.09 -12.14
C PHE A 336 10.17 3.22 -12.73
N MET A 337 9.86 1.97 -13.06
CA MET A 337 10.85 1.05 -13.64
C MET A 337 11.38 1.52 -15.00
N LEU A 338 10.55 2.17 -15.81
CA LEU A 338 10.93 2.70 -17.11
C LEU A 338 11.74 4.01 -17.00
N LYS A 339 11.35 4.90 -16.08
CA LYS A 339 12.02 6.20 -15.85
C LYS A 339 13.50 6.02 -15.53
N TYR A 340 13.81 5.03 -14.69
CA TYR A 340 15.16 4.76 -14.19
C TYR A 340 15.80 3.55 -14.87
N SER A 341 15.48 3.29 -16.14
CA SER A 341 16.05 2.16 -16.90
C SER A 341 17.57 2.14 -16.94
N ASN A 342 18.23 3.31 -16.84
CA ASN A 342 19.68 3.48 -16.83
C ASN A 342 20.31 3.58 -15.42
N GLN A 343 19.54 3.34 -14.35
CA GLN A 343 20.01 3.41 -12.98
C GLN A 343 19.54 2.19 -12.17
N PRO A 344 20.33 1.76 -11.16
CA PRO A 344 19.84 0.83 -10.15
C PRO A 344 18.57 1.35 -9.52
N ARG A 345 17.59 0.48 -9.35
CA ARG A 345 16.33 0.83 -8.71
C ARG A 345 15.76 -0.31 -7.89
N PHE A 346 15.18 0.07 -6.76
CA PHE A 346 14.47 -0.79 -5.84
C PHE A 346 13.03 -0.26 -5.70
N VAL A 347 12.05 -1.12 -5.93
CA VAL A 347 10.65 -0.78 -5.66
C VAL A 347 9.97 -1.87 -4.88
N PHE A 348 9.28 -1.47 -3.81
CA PHE A 348 8.32 -2.31 -3.11
C PHE A 348 6.90 -1.78 -3.37
N SER A 349 6.07 -2.60 -3.99
CA SER A 349 4.67 -2.28 -4.31
C SER A 349 3.75 -3.30 -3.67
N PHE A 350 2.90 -2.85 -2.75
CA PHE A 350 1.99 -3.70 -2.00
C PHE A 350 0.53 -3.28 -2.25
N HIS A 351 -0.25 -4.18 -2.85
CA HIS A 351 -1.63 -3.93 -3.23
C HIS A 351 -2.61 -4.65 -2.29
N GLY A 352 -3.48 -3.90 -1.62
CA GLY A 352 -4.49 -4.44 -0.71
C GLY A 352 -5.92 -4.41 -1.27
N GLU A 353 -6.27 -3.44 -2.12
CA GLU A 353 -7.67 -3.14 -2.45
C GLU A 353 -8.48 -4.32 -3.01
N LEU A 354 -7.86 -5.15 -3.86
CA LEU A 354 -8.58 -6.24 -4.52
C LEU A 354 -8.58 -7.56 -3.73
N SER A 355 -7.77 -7.71 -2.68
CA SER A 355 -7.60 -8.99 -1.99
C SER A 355 -7.84 -8.95 -0.48
N HIS A 356 -7.85 -7.77 0.15
CA HIS A 356 -7.98 -7.65 1.61
C HIS A 356 -9.30 -8.23 2.15
N ASP A 357 -10.45 -7.82 1.57
CA ASP A 357 -11.79 -8.20 2.06
C ASP A 357 -12.50 -9.26 1.20
N SER A 358 -11.92 -9.65 0.06
CA SER A 358 -12.55 -10.61 -0.84
C SER A 358 -11.52 -11.41 -1.63
N ILE A 359 -11.52 -12.72 -1.40
CA ILE A 359 -10.71 -13.68 -2.16
C ILE A 359 -11.11 -13.76 -3.64
N ASN A 360 -12.34 -13.34 -3.98
CA ASN A 360 -12.85 -13.45 -5.35
C ASN A 360 -12.49 -12.25 -6.21
N LEU A 361 -12.39 -11.06 -5.60
CA LEU A 361 -12.20 -9.80 -6.30
C LEU A 361 -10.82 -9.70 -6.97
N ILE A 362 -9.77 -10.27 -6.36
CA ILE A 362 -8.42 -10.28 -6.94
C ILE A 362 -8.34 -10.88 -8.35
N GLY A 363 -9.28 -11.77 -8.71
CA GLY A 363 -9.33 -12.36 -10.04
C GLY A 363 -9.49 -11.35 -11.19
N VAL A 364 -10.05 -10.17 -10.91
CA VAL A 364 -10.18 -9.11 -11.93
C VAL A 364 -8.82 -8.57 -12.41
N ALA A 365 -7.76 -8.71 -11.58
CA ALA A 365 -6.42 -8.27 -11.91
C ALA A 365 -5.64 -9.27 -12.78
N ASP A 366 -6.07 -10.52 -12.93
CA ASP A 366 -5.25 -11.59 -13.55
C ASP A 366 -4.81 -11.26 -14.98
N THR A 367 -5.73 -10.71 -15.78
CA THR A 367 -5.40 -10.36 -17.17
C THR A 367 -4.50 -9.12 -17.25
N ASP A 368 -4.71 -8.15 -16.37
CA ASP A 368 -3.91 -6.93 -16.35
C ASP A 368 -2.49 -7.23 -15.84
N LEU A 369 -2.36 -7.97 -14.74
CA LEU A 369 -1.08 -8.38 -14.16
C LEU A 369 -0.27 -9.27 -15.11
N SER A 370 -0.92 -10.23 -15.80
CA SER A 370 -0.23 -11.08 -16.77
C SER A 370 0.31 -10.32 -17.99
N LYS A 371 -0.25 -9.15 -18.32
CA LYS A 371 0.17 -8.33 -19.47
C LYS A 371 1.12 -7.20 -19.09
N TRP A 372 1.10 -6.82 -17.82
CA TRP A 372 1.92 -5.76 -17.22
C TRP A 372 3.39 -6.14 -17.27
#